data_AF-A0A975SD69-F1
#
_entry.id   AF-A0A975SD69-F1
#
_cell.length_a   1.000
_cell.length_b   1.000
_cell.length_c   1.000
_cell.angle_alpha   90.00
_cell.angle_beta   90.00
_cell.angle_gamma   90.00
#
_symmetry.space_group_name_H-M   'P 1'
#
loop_
_entity.id
_entity.type
_entity.pdbx_description
1 polymer ?
#
loop_
_entity_poly.entity_id
_entity_poly.type
_entity_poly.pdbx_seq_one_letter_code
_entity_poly.pdbx_strand_id
1 'polypeptide(L)' 'MVKITEASRKSMPDSEPESPYEGAKPMLPVTILDNKIALQNMVEAMYPELPERKLKKRKA' A
#
# COMPACT_ATOMS: atom_id res chain seq x y z
N MET A 1 -0.54 4.77 -6.14
CA MET A 1 -1.52 4.19 -5.19
C MET A 1 -0.86 3.03 -4.45
N VAL A 2 -1.19 2.85 -3.19
CA VAL A 2 -0.69 1.76 -2.32
C VAL A 2 -1.84 0.88 -1.86
N LYS A 3 -1.53 -0.33 -1.39
CA LYS A 3 -2.55 -1.20 -0.82
C LYS A 3 -3.06 -0.59 0.49
N ILE A 4 -4.36 -0.74 0.76
CA ILE A 4 -4.94 -0.33 2.04
C ILE A 4 -4.42 -1.29 3.13
N THR A 5 -3.56 -0.76 4.00
CA THR A 5 -3.00 -1.39 5.19
C THR A 5 -3.25 -0.51 6.42
N GLU A 6 -3.07 -1.02 7.63
CA GLU A 6 -3.25 -0.22 8.84
C GLU A 6 -2.21 0.91 8.89
N ALA A 7 -0.95 0.61 8.57
CA ALA A 7 0.10 1.62 8.40
C ALA A 7 -0.29 2.72 7.39
N SER A 8 -0.80 2.34 6.21
CA SER A 8 -1.17 3.31 5.18
C SER A 8 -2.32 4.23 5.60
N ARG A 9 -3.31 3.72 6.33
CA ARG A 9 -4.42 4.52 6.89
C ARG A 9 -3.96 5.44 8.02
N LYS A 10 -3.02 4.99 8.84
CA LYS A 10 -2.47 5.78 9.94
C LYS A 10 -1.60 6.94 9.45
N SER A 11 -0.83 6.73 8.38
CA SER A 11 0.00 7.78 7.78
C SER A 11 -0.82 8.82 7.00
N MET A 12 -1.97 8.43 6.44
CA MET A 12 -2.81 9.28 5.59
C MET A 12 -4.30 9.10 5.94
N PRO A 13 -4.76 9.65 7.07
CA PRO A 13 -6.15 9.49 7.52
C PRO A 13 -7.15 10.17 6.58
N ASP A 14 -6.73 11.23 5.88
CA ASP A 14 -7.57 12.02 4.97
C ASP A 14 -7.62 11.44 3.55
N SER A 15 -6.88 10.37 3.27
CA SER A 15 -6.84 9.76 1.94
C SER A 15 -7.99 8.76 1.77
N GLU A 16 -8.80 8.96 0.73
CA GLU A 16 -9.93 8.09 0.42
C GLU A 16 -9.52 6.95 -0.53
N PRO A 17 -9.94 5.70 -0.26
CA PRO A 17 -9.59 4.57 -1.11
C PRO A 17 -10.34 4.62 -2.44
N GLU A 18 -9.59 4.61 -3.54
CA GLU A 18 -10.11 4.64 -4.91
C GLU A 18 -9.70 3.41 -5.70
N SER A 19 -10.58 2.95 -6.60
CA SER A 19 -10.24 1.84 -7.49
C SER A 19 -9.39 2.36 -8.65
N PRO A 20 -8.21 1.78 -8.93
CA PRO A 20 -7.34 2.25 -10.02
C PRO A 20 -8.00 2.17 -11.40
N TYR A 21 -8.95 1.25 -11.57
CA TYR A 21 -9.76 1.04 -12.76
C TYR A 21 -11.02 0.24 -12.39
N GLU A 22 -12.00 0.19 -13.29
CA GLU A 22 -13.25 -0.53 -13.09
C GLU A 22 -13.01 -2.03 -12.82
N GLY A 23 -13.55 -2.53 -11.70
CA GLY A 23 -13.37 -3.92 -11.26
C GLY A 23 -12.08 -4.21 -10.48
N ALA A 24 -11.20 -3.22 -10.30
CA ALA A 24 -10.03 -3.37 -9.45
C ALA A 24 -10.37 -3.36 -7.95
N LYS A 25 -9.45 -3.89 -7.14
CA LYS A 25 -9.52 -3.69 -5.68
C LYS A 25 -9.19 -2.23 -5.35
N PRO A 26 -9.88 -1.63 -4.36
CA PRO A 26 -9.60 -0.26 -3.94
C PRO A 26 -8.16 -0.15 -3.40
N MET A 27 -7.48 0.93 -3.78
CA MET A 27 -6.13 1.27 -3.39
C MET A 27 -6.11 2.70 -2.84
N LEU A 28 -5.19 2.98 -1.91
CA LEU A 28 -5.09 4.31 -1.30
C LEU A 28 -4.21 5.22 -2.17
N PRO A 29 -4.66 6.43 -2.57
CA PRO A 29 -3.80 7.43 -3.18
C PRO A 29 -2.79 7.94 -2.16
N VAL A 30 -1.54 8.15 -2.61
CA VAL A 30 -0.46 8.61 -1.74
C VAL A 30 -0.46 10.12 -1.79
N THR A 31 -0.90 10.76 -0.71
CA THR A 31 -0.97 12.23 -0.60
C THR A 31 0.32 12.84 -0.05
N ILE A 32 1.13 12.05 0.66
CA ILE A 32 2.38 12.48 1.30
C ILE A 32 3.61 12.46 0.37
N LEU A 33 3.42 12.57 -0.95
CA LEU A 33 4.51 12.49 -1.94
C LEU A 33 5.58 13.58 -1.74
N ASP A 34 5.20 14.71 -1.15
CA ASP A 34 6.08 15.83 -0.87
C ASP A 34 7.04 15.59 0.31
N ASN A 35 6.68 14.67 1.23
CA ASN A 35 7.49 14.36 2.40
C ASN A 35 8.12 12.98 2.29
N LYS A 36 9.37 12.97 1.81
CA LYS A 36 10.18 11.76 1.65
C LYS A 36 10.31 10.93 2.95
N ILE A 37 10.46 11.59 4.10
CA ILE A 37 10.65 10.90 5.39
C ILE A 37 9.35 10.20 5.80
N ALA A 38 8.22 10.90 5.70
CA ALA A 38 6.91 10.32 5.99
C ALA A 38 6.59 9.16 5.03
N LEU A 39 6.90 9.32 3.74
CA LEU A 39 6.73 8.28 2.74
C LEU A 39 7.56 7.03 3.04
N GLN A 40 8.82 7.20 3.43
CA GLN A 40 9.70 6.08 3.78
C GLN A 40 9.18 5.32 5.01
N ASN A 41 8.85 6.04 6.09
CA ASN A 41 8.31 5.45 7.32
C ASN A 41 7.00 4.67 7.06
N MET A 42 6.13 5.21 6.21
CA MET A 42 4.89 4.55 5.82
C MET A 42 5.18 3.23 5.08
N VAL A 43 6.11 3.24 4.11
CA VAL A 43 6.44 2.04 3.32
C VAL A 43 7.10 0.98 4.20
N GLU A 44 8.01 1.37 5.10
CA GLU A 44 8.64 0.46 6.07
C GLU A 44 7.61 -0.18 7.01
N ALA A 45 6.66 0.60 7.53
CA ALA A 45 5.58 0.09 8.38
C ALA A 45 4.60 -0.80 7.63
N MET A 46 4.35 -0.53 6.34
CA MET A 46 3.47 -1.35 5.49
C MET A 46 4.10 -2.69 5.12
N TYR A 47 5.42 -2.74 4.93
CA TYR A 47 6.14 -3.94 4.45
C TYR A 47 5.81 -5.24 5.21
N PRO A 48 5.78 -5.28 6.56
CA PRO A 48 5.41 -6.49 7.30
C PRO A 48 3.93 -6.88 7.18
N GLU A 49 3.03 -5.94 6.83
CA GLU A 49 1.60 -6.23 6.62
C GLU A 49 1.30 -6.82 5.24
N LEU A 50 2.27 -6.79 4.32
CA LEU A 50 2.08 -7.31 2.98
C LEU A 50 2.10 -8.84 3.00
N PRO A 51 1.16 -9.50 2.31
CA PRO A 51 1.17 -10.95 2.20
C PRO A 51 2.45 -11.39 1.50
N GLU A 52 3.08 -12.44 2.02
CA GLU A 52 4.26 -13.03 1.39
C GLU A 52 3.97 -13.39 -0.06
N ARG A 53 4.93 -13.07 -0.93
CA ARG A 53 4.82 -13.44 -2.34
C ARG A 53 4.74 -14.95 -2.43
N LYS A 54 3.61 -15.47 -2.94
CA LYS A 54 3.45 -16.91 -3.21
C LYS A 54 4.66 -17.42 -4.00
N LEU A 55 5.44 -18.29 -3.38
CA LEU A 55 6.52 -19.02 -4.06
C LEU A 55 5.90 -19.84 -5.18
N LYS A 56 6.21 -19.50 -6.44
CA LYS A 56 5.88 -20.37 -7.57
C LYS A 56 6.71 -21.64 -7.40
N LYS A 57 6.07 -22.75 -7.05
CA LYS A 57 6.70 -24.08 -7.13
C LYS A 57 7.24 -24.23 -8.55
N ARG A 58 8.55 -24.42 -8.71
CA ARG A 58 9.11 -24.84 -10.00
C ARG A 58 8.47 -26.18 -10.33
N LYS A 59 7.82 -26.29 -11.48
CA LYS A 59 7.43 -27.60 -12.02
C LYS A 59 8.73 -28.35 -12.30
N ALA A 60 8.93 -29.46 -11.60
CA ALA A 60 9.94 -30.46 -11.94
C ALA A 60 9.54 -31.17 -13.24
#